data_AF-A0A2C5YZ90-F1
#
_entry.id   AF-A0A2C5YZ90-F1
#
_cell.length_a   1.000
_cell.length_b   1.000
_cell.length_c   1.000
_cell.angle_alpha   90.00
_cell.angle_beta   90.00
_cell.angle_gamma   90.00
#
_symmetry.space_group_name_H-M   'P 1'
#
loop_
_entity.id
_entity.type
_entity.pdbx_description
1 polymer ?
#
loop_
_entity_poly.entity_id
_entity_poly.type
_entity_poly.pdbx_seq_one_letter_code
_entity_poly.pdbx_strand_id
1 'polypeptide(L)'
;MKFSVISVSALAGGVLAGPLRTRDDPAAGQPFNNNTNEPSGSPSQGALLPWTEPGFNQALCDKGKFDEPTCGTQRHCKAYDRPKKFTDGKYENSAECLAAHEPNPSPEAPQQPSEAAEPAASPSLLPWTEPGFNQALCDKGKFDEPTCGTQRHCEAYNRAKKFTDGKYENSEECLAAHEPKPLSSDKPADDKPADSANPAAGSGLLPWVQPPRFSETCERSEISDANCGTFKYCSAYTQLRSLTDKKYKSNNDCLRAHEPDPSGAALPTDEPDPKEPKLGEVERGPSGLRPFKPPGALQQECEQHGFDETTCGTERYCSAYTNLQRFTDGRYKSNEECLADHEPNPQASN
;
A
#
# COMPACT_ATOMS: atom_id res chain seq x y z
N MET A 1 -67.51 -3.83 22.19
CA MET A 1 -66.08 -3.52 22.43
C MET A 1 -65.70 -2.39 21.49
N LYS A 2 -65.23 -1.26 22.03
CA LYS A 2 -65.00 0.00 21.31
C LYS A 2 -63.59 -0.02 20.71
N PHE A 3 -63.47 0.25 19.41
CA PHE A 3 -62.18 0.46 18.74
C PHE A 3 -61.79 1.94 18.85
N SER A 4 -60.67 2.23 19.51
CA SER A 4 -60.01 3.54 19.46
C SER A 4 -59.06 3.56 18.28
N VAL A 5 -59.29 4.49 17.37
CA VAL A 5 -58.41 4.83 16.25
C VAL A 5 -57.51 5.96 16.72
N ILE A 6 -56.19 5.73 16.78
CA ILE A 6 -55.20 6.78 17.07
C ILE A 6 -54.77 7.39 15.74
N SER A 7 -55.12 8.65 15.57
CA SER A 7 -54.72 9.51 14.45
C SER A 7 -53.32 10.08 14.74
N VAL A 8 -52.38 9.91 13.83
CA VAL A 8 -51.04 10.53 13.90
C VAL A 8 -51.00 11.70 12.91
N SER A 9 -50.90 12.91 13.46
CA SER A 9 -50.83 14.15 12.71
C SER A 9 -49.45 14.36 12.08
N ALA A 10 -49.46 14.78 10.81
CA ALA A 10 -48.30 15.28 10.08
C ALA A 10 -47.83 16.64 10.64
N LEU A 11 -46.53 16.76 10.91
CA LEU A 11 -45.89 18.04 11.19
C LEU A 11 -45.30 18.61 9.89
N ALA A 12 -45.89 19.72 9.43
CA ALA A 12 -45.38 20.54 8.35
C ALA A 12 -44.16 21.35 8.83
N GLY A 13 -43.02 21.20 8.17
CA GLY A 13 -41.84 22.03 8.36
C GLY A 13 -42.02 23.39 7.70
N GLY A 14 -42.00 24.45 8.52
CA GLY A 14 -42.06 25.84 8.08
C GLY A 14 -40.72 26.31 7.50
N VAL A 15 -40.80 26.92 6.32
CA VAL A 15 -39.70 27.66 5.67
C VAL A 15 -39.74 29.09 6.22
N LEU A 16 -38.72 29.49 6.98
CA LEU A 16 -38.53 30.89 7.37
C LEU A 16 -37.60 31.58 6.36
N ALA A 17 -38.20 32.46 5.55
CA ALA A 17 -37.48 33.42 4.73
C ALA A 17 -36.91 34.53 5.62
N GLY A 18 -35.58 34.69 5.61
CA GLY A 18 -34.88 35.82 6.19
C GLY A 18 -34.60 36.92 5.15
N PRO A 19 -34.47 38.19 5.56
CA PRO A 19 -34.44 39.33 4.65
C PRO A 19 -33.09 39.51 3.93
N LEU A 20 -33.19 39.90 2.65
CA LEU A 20 -32.13 40.40 1.80
C LEU A 20 -31.41 41.58 2.46
N ARG A 21 -30.14 41.39 2.79
CA ARG A 21 -29.20 42.48 3.05
C ARG A 21 -28.29 42.65 1.84
N THR A 22 -28.57 43.70 1.07
CA THR A 22 -27.63 44.33 0.16
C THR A 22 -26.41 44.78 0.95
N ARG A 23 -25.21 44.36 0.53
CA ARG A 23 -23.96 44.89 1.05
C ARG A 23 -23.08 45.24 -0.13
N ASP A 24 -22.77 46.52 -0.18
CA ASP A 24 -21.96 47.23 -1.16
C ASP A 24 -20.56 46.62 -1.33
N ASP A 25 -20.13 46.57 -2.59
CA ASP A 25 -18.72 46.51 -2.99
C ASP A 25 -17.92 47.66 -2.34
N PRO A 26 -16.68 47.38 -1.94
CA PRO A 26 -15.61 48.23 -2.46
C PRO A 26 -14.45 47.42 -3.05
N ALA A 27 -14.12 47.77 -4.29
CA ALA A 27 -12.83 47.55 -4.89
C ALA A 27 -11.73 48.30 -4.11
N ALA A 28 -10.61 47.63 -3.83
CA ALA A 28 -9.24 48.18 -3.92
C ALA A 28 -8.26 47.15 -3.36
N GLY A 29 -7.22 46.85 -4.14
CA GLY A 29 -6.16 45.95 -3.73
C GLY A 29 -5.34 46.50 -2.56
N GLN A 30 -4.87 45.59 -1.72
CA GLN A 30 -3.63 45.77 -0.97
C GLN A 30 -2.79 44.49 -1.06
N PRO A 31 -1.49 44.61 -1.34
CA PRO A 31 -0.57 43.48 -1.35
C PRO A 31 -0.33 42.98 0.08
N PHE A 32 -0.28 41.66 0.23
CA PHE A 32 0.20 41.01 1.45
C PHE A 32 1.69 41.31 1.63
N ASN A 33 2.01 42.18 2.59
CA ASN A 33 3.35 42.34 3.12
C ASN A 33 3.72 41.11 3.97
N ASN A 34 4.38 40.13 3.36
CA ASN A 34 5.18 39.17 4.10
C ASN A 34 6.57 39.77 4.32
N ASN A 35 6.74 40.36 5.50
CA ASN A 35 8.00 40.89 5.98
C ASN A 35 8.81 39.74 6.61
N THR A 36 9.41 38.91 5.77
CA THR A 36 10.58 38.12 6.15
C THR A 36 11.81 38.95 5.84
N ASN A 37 12.41 39.52 6.89
CA ASN A 37 13.75 40.07 6.84
C ASN A 37 14.74 38.95 6.50
N GLU A 38 14.94 38.68 5.22
CA GLU A 38 16.20 38.10 4.75
C GLU A 38 17.25 39.22 4.73
N PRO A 39 18.47 38.98 5.23
CA PRO A 39 19.56 39.93 5.07
C PRO A 39 19.93 39.98 3.58
N SER A 40 19.40 40.96 2.87
CA SER A 40 19.88 41.42 1.56
C SER A 40 21.25 42.09 1.71
N GLY A 41 22.25 41.33 2.17
CA GLY A 41 23.65 41.66 2.01
C GLY A 41 24.11 41.03 0.72
N SER A 42 24.29 41.82 -0.34
CA SER A 42 25.19 41.40 -1.43
C SER A 42 26.53 41.04 -0.78
N PRO A 43 27.04 39.81 -0.95
CA PRO A 43 28.30 39.42 -0.34
C PRO A 43 29.39 40.37 -0.83
N SER A 44 30.00 41.07 0.13
CA SER A 44 31.22 41.82 -0.05
C SER A 44 32.25 40.89 -0.70
N GLN A 45 32.79 41.32 -1.84
CA GLN A 45 33.80 40.64 -2.65
C GLN A 45 34.78 39.81 -1.79
N GLY A 46 34.57 38.50 -1.72
CA GLY A 46 35.54 37.56 -1.16
C GLY A 46 35.01 36.41 -0.30
N ALA A 47 33.78 36.47 0.23
CA ALA A 47 33.22 35.36 1.00
C ALA A 47 32.32 34.48 0.14
N LEU A 48 32.69 33.21 -0.04
CA LEU A 48 31.82 32.20 -0.64
C LEU A 48 30.63 31.89 0.28
N LEU A 49 29.47 31.62 -0.31
CA LEU A 49 28.28 31.19 0.40
C LEU A 49 28.44 29.74 0.87
N PRO A 50 27.96 29.38 2.08
CA PRO A 50 28.12 28.02 2.60
C PRO A 50 27.36 26.99 1.77
N TRP A 51 27.94 25.79 1.60
CA TRP A 51 27.24 24.68 0.95
C TRP A 51 26.12 24.14 1.85
N THR A 52 24.91 24.00 1.29
CA THR A 52 23.71 23.54 1.98
C THR A 52 23.23 22.21 1.39
N GLU A 53 23.10 21.19 2.23
CA GLU A 53 22.52 19.90 1.84
C GLU A 53 20.99 19.99 1.67
N PRO A 54 20.36 19.19 0.79
CA PRO A 54 18.92 19.19 0.60
C PRO A 54 18.16 18.86 1.90
N GLY A 55 17.12 19.65 2.19
CA GLY A 55 16.26 19.42 3.35
C GLY A 55 15.29 18.24 3.18
N PHE A 56 14.57 17.90 4.26
CA PHE A 56 13.55 16.83 4.25
C PHE A 56 12.50 17.02 3.14
N ASN A 57 12.19 18.27 2.80
CA ASN A 57 11.18 18.66 1.82
C ASN A 57 11.71 18.78 0.37
N GLN A 58 12.89 18.25 0.05
CA GLN A 58 13.47 18.30 -1.29
C GLN A 58 12.56 17.75 -2.42
N ALA A 59 11.53 16.96 -2.07
CA ALA A 59 10.51 16.48 -3.02
C ALA A 59 9.66 17.62 -3.63
N LEU A 60 9.63 18.79 -2.99
CA LEU A 60 8.84 19.94 -3.41
C LEU A 60 9.58 20.87 -4.37
N CYS A 61 10.88 20.68 -4.56
CA CYS A 61 11.71 21.52 -5.42
C CYS A 61 11.22 21.56 -6.87
N ASP A 62 10.65 20.47 -7.36
CA ASP A 62 10.15 20.40 -8.75
C ASP A 62 8.80 21.12 -8.93
N LYS A 63 8.17 21.61 -7.83
CA LYS A 63 6.84 22.23 -7.83
C LYS A 63 6.84 23.76 -7.81
N GLY A 64 8.00 24.39 -7.97
CA GLY A 64 8.05 25.79 -8.45
C GLY A 64 8.84 26.79 -7.62
N LYS A 65 9.42 26.40 -6.48
CA LYS A 65 10.43 27.22 -5.79
C LYS A 65 11.65 26.37 -5.52
N PHE A 66 12.74 26.72 -6.17
CA PHE A 66 14.06 26.17 -5.91
C PHE A 66 14.73 27.06 -4.88
N ASP A 67 14.24 27.11 -3.63
CA ASP A 67 14.98 27.78 -2.57
C ASP A 67 16.06 26.86 -2.01
N GLU A 68 17.21 27.44 -1.72
CA GLU A 68 18.39 26.70 -1.29
C GLU A 68 18.20 25.93 0.02
N PRO A 69 17.53 26.45 1.07
CA PRO A 69 17.29 25.70 2.30
C PRO A 69 16.45 24.43 2.09
N THR A 70 15.52 24.44 1.14
CA THR A 70 14.68 23.27 0.84
C THR A 70 15.37 22.31 -0.11
N CYS A 71 16.05 22.84 -1.12
CA CYS A 71 16.54 22.07 -2.27
C CYS A 71 18.01 21.70 -2.22
N GLY A 72 18.78 22.33 -1.33
CA GLY A 72 20.23 22.25 -1.30
C GLY A 72 20.89 23.04 -2.43
N THR A 73 22.17 23.38 -2.25
CA THR A 73 22.96 24.25 -3.15
C THR A 73 23.00 23.69 -4.56
N GLN A 74 23.24 22.38 -4.72
CA GLN A 74 23.38 21.78 -6.06
C GLN A 74 22.09 21.89 -6.89
N ARG A 75 20.94 21.57 -6.30
CA ARG A 75 19.65 21.59 -7.01
C ARG A 75 19.13 23.02 -7.20
N HIS A 76 19.39 23.90 -6.22
CA HIS A 76 19.15 25.33 -6.35
C HIS A 76 19.92 25.91 -7.55
N CYS A 77 21.24 25.70 -7.59
CA CYS A 77 22.06 26.23 -8.67
C CYS A 77 21.72 25.64 -10.04
N LYS A 78 21.43 24.33 -10.14
CA LYS A 78 20.94 23.71 -11.40
C LYS A 78 19.66 24.36 -11.95
N ALA A 79 18.84 24.99 -11.10
CA ALA A 79 17.62 25.66 -11.55
C ALA A 79 17.89 26.90 -12.41
N TYR A 80 19.09 27.50 -12.34
CA TYR A 80 19.46 28.67 -13.14
C TYR A 80 19.70 28.35 -14.61
N ASP A 81 19.90 27.08 -14.98
CA ASP A 81 19.94 26.65 -16.38
C ASP A 81 18.51 26.52 -16.99
N ARG A 82 17.46 26.73 -16.17
CA ARG A 82 16.06 26.72 -16.59
C ARG A 82 15.56 28.15 -16.84
N PRO A 83 14.34 28.34 -17.38
CA PRO A 83 13.79 29.69 -17.58
C PRO A 83 13.76 30.51 -16.27
N LYS A 84 14.16 31.79 -16.33
CA LYS A 84 14.33 32.70 -15.19
C LYS A 84 13.13 32.81 -14.22
N LYS A 85 11.94 32.34 -14.60
CA LYS A 85 10.75 32.28 -13.72
C LYS A 85 10.86 31.29 -12.55
N PHE A 86 11.84 30.39 -12.56
CA PHE A 86 12.03 29.36 -11.53
C PHE A 86 13.06 29.74 -10.45
N THR A 87 13.76 30.85 -10.64
CA THR A 87 14.83 31.36 -9.77
C THR A 87 14.60 32.84 -9.48
N ASP A 88 15.38 33.43 -8.58
CA ASP A 88 15.31 34.87 -8.29
C ASP A 88 16.11 35.73 -9.30
N GLY A 89 16.89 35.07 -10.17
CA GLY A 89 17.67 35.73 -11.22
C GLY A 89 18.97 36.37 -10.73
N LYS A 90 19.46 36.00 -9.53
CA LYS A 90 20.74 36.50 -8.99
C LYS A 90 21.97 36.06 -9.77
N TYR A 91 21.91 34.89 -10.41
CA TYR A 91 22.98 34.32 -11.24
C TYR A 91 22.49 34.15 -12.67
N GLU A 92 23.38 34.22 -13.67
CA GLU A 92 23.02 34.00 -15.07
C GLU A 92 22.90 32.51 -15.42
N ASN A 93 23.59 31.62 -14.70
CA ASN A 93 23.56 30.17 -14.92
C ASN A 93 24.02 29.38 -13.68
N SER A 94 23.93 28.05 -13.75
CA SER A 94 24.31 27.17 -12.63
C SER A 94 25.78 27.24 -12.27
N ALA A 95 26.68 27.45 -13.24
CA ALA A 95 28.11 27.53 -12.99
C ALA A 95 28.49 28.79 -12.20
N GLU A 96 27.87 29.93 -12.52
CA GLU A 96 28.03 31.17 -11.74
C GLU A 96 27.50 31.02 -10.32
N CYS A 97 26.32 30.41 -10.16
CA CYS A 97 25.75 30.12 -8.85
C CYS A 97 26.68 29.22 -8.01
N LEU A 98 27.19 28.12 -8.57
CA LEU A 98 28.09 27.20 -7.87
C LEU A 98 29.44 27.85 -7.55
N ALA A 99 29.96 28.74 -8.41
CA ALA A 99 31.19 29.47 -8.16
C ALA A 99 31.08 30.48 -7.01
N ALA A 100 29.86 30.91 -6.67
CA ALA A 100 29.59 31.76 -5.52
C ALA A 100 29.49 30.97 -4.20
N HIS A 101 29.50 29.64 -4.23
CA HIS A 101 29.40 28.76 -3.06
C HIS A 101 30.72 28.09 -2.71
N GLU A 102 30.84 27.69 -1.46
CA GLU A 102 31.89 26.78 -1.00
C GLU A 102 31.80 25.45 -1.76
N PRO A 103 32.94 24.77 -2.01
CA PRO A 103 32.92 23.45 -2.64
C PRO A 103 32.09 22.45 -1.84
N ASN A 104 31.41 21.54 -2.54
CA ASN A 104 30.66 20.46 -1.90
C ASN A 104 31.58 19.66 -0.94
N PRO A 105 31.29 19.62 0.37
CA PRO A 105 32.11 18.93 1.36
C PRO A 105 32.05 17.40 1.23
N SER A 106 31.04 16.86 0.55
CA SER A 106 30.94 15.45 0.16
C SER A 106 31.08 15.36 -1.36
N PRO A 107 32.31 15.26 -1.89
CA PRO A 107 32.50 15.13 -3.33
C PRO A 107 31.88 13.82 -3.80
N GLU A 108 30.64 13.89 -4.27
CA GLU A 108 30.10 12.87 -5.14
C GLU A 108 31.00 12.87 -6.39
N ALA A 109 31.67 11.74 -6.64
CA ALA A 109 32.64 11.61 -7.71
C ALA A 109 32.05 12.13 -9.03
N PRO A 110 32.65 13.16 -9.68
CA PRO A 110 32.09 13.71 -10.91
C PRO A 110 32.18 12.68 -12.03
N GLN A 111 31.05 12.35 -12.65
CA GLN A 111 31.07 11.85 -14.02
C GLN A 111 31.14 13.05 -14.97
N GLN A 112 32.27 13.19 -15.67
CA GLN A 112 32.32 13.88 -16.94
C GLN A 112 32.83 12.92 -18.03
N PRO A 113 32.35 13.05 -19.27
CA PRO A 113 32.80 12.24 -20.39
C PRO A 113 34.09 12.82 -20.99
N SER A 114 35.15 12.03 -21.07
CA SER A 114 36.23 12.31 -22.03
C SER A 114 36.88 11.02 -22.50
N GLU A 115 36.85 10.83 -23.82
CA GLU A 115 37.69 9.90 -24.56
C GLU A 115 39.18 10.02 -24.21
N ALA A 116 39.89 8.90 -24.42
CA ALA A 116 41.35 8.70 -24.41
C ALA A 116 42.01 8.22 -23.09
N ALA A 117 42.13 6.89 -23.03
CA ALA A 117 43.31 6.10 -22.63
C ALA A 117 44.01 6.37 -21.28
N GLU A 118 43.77 5.52 -20.28
CA GLU A 118 44.68 4.46 -19.80
C GLU A 118 44.04 3.66 -18.63
N PRO A 119 44.45 2.40 -18.35
CA PRO A 119 43.66 1.45 -17.58
C PRO A 119 43.82 1.69 -16.06
N ALA A 120 43.02 2.62 -15.53
CA ALA A 120 42.89 2.81 -14.10
C ALA A 120 42.02 1.71 -13.48
N ALA A 121 42.41 1.33 -12.26
CA ALA A 121 41.80 0.31 -11.41
C ALA A 121 40.27 0.28 -11.54
N SER A 122 39.72 -0.93 -11.64
CA SER A 122 38.30 -1.19 -11.70
C SER A 122 37.56 -0.31 -10.68
N PRO A 123 36.58 0.51 -11.11
CA PRO A 123 35.81 1.32 -10.19
C PRO A 123 35.24 0.40 -9.12
N SER A 124 35.49 0.71 -7.85
CA SER A 124 34.90 -0.03 -6.74
C SER A 124 33.40 0.06 -6.88
N LEU A 125 32.75 -1.09 -7.09
CA LEU A 125 31.30 -1.20 -7.18
C LEU A 125 30.67 -0.66 -5.89
N LEU A 126 29.50 -0.05 -6.02
CA LEU A 126 28.72 0.41 -4.88
C LEU A 126 28.20 -0.80 -4.10
N PRO A 127 28.20 -0.79 -2.77
CA PRO A 127 27.77 -1.94 -1.98
C PRO A 127 26.29 -2.26 -2.19
N TRP A 128 25.95 -3.54 -2.22
CA TRP A 128 24.55 -3.97 -2.29
C TRP A 128 23.81 -3.68 -0.98
N THR A 129 22.68 -2.99 -1.08
CA THR A 129 21.82 -2.64 0.05
C THR A 129 20.52 -3.45 -0.01
N GLU A 130 20.24 -4.22 1.05
CA GLU A 130 18.96 -4.90 1.20
C GLU A 130 17.85 -3.90 1.57
N PRO A 131 16.59 -4.14 1.16
CA PRO A 131 15.47 -3.26 1.48
C PRO A 131 15.30 -3.07 2.99
N GLY A 132 15.07 -1.82 3.41
CA GLY A 132 14.82 -1.50 4.81
C GLY A 132 13.42 -1.94 5.27
N PHE A 133 13.16 -1.80 6.57
CA PHE A 133 11.85 -2.08 7.19
C PHE A 133 10.69 -1.31 6.53
N ASN A 134 10.98 -0.17 5.91
CA ASN A 134 10.01 0.71 5.28
C ASN A 134 9.86 0.49 3.76
N GLN A 135 10.24 -0.67 3.20
CA GLN A 135 10.15 -0.91 1.75
C GLN A 135 8.75 -0.68 1.17
N ALA A 136 7.69 -0.82 1.98
CA ALA A 136 6.31 -0.58 1.57
C ALA A 136 6.03 0.89 1.16
N LEU A 137 6.93 1.81 1.51
CA LEU A 137 6.84 3.23 1.15
C LEU A 137 7.49 3.56 -0.21
N CYS A 138 8.24 2.64 -0.80
CA CYS A 138 8.99 2.86 -2.03
C CYS A 138 8.11 3.19 -3.24
N ASP A 139 6.85 2.75 -3.23
CA ASP A 139 5.92 3.03 -4.33
C ASP A 139 5.20 4.38 -4.20
N LYS A 140 5.48 5.16 -3.14
CA LYS A 140 4.71 6.37 -2.78
C LYS A 140 5.44 7.70 -2.95
N GLY A 141 6.64 7.74 -3.54
CA GLY A 141 7.15 9.01 -4.05
C GLY A 141 8.66 9.23 -4.05
N LYS A 142 9.46 8.34 -3.46
CA LYS A 142 10.92 8.34 -3.60
C LYS A 142 11.45 6.92 -3.57
N PHE A 143 12.34 6.62 -4.52
CA PHE A 143 13.08 5.37 -4.57
C PHE A 143 14.49 5.65 -4.07
N ASP A 144 14.67 5.95 -2.78
CA ASP A 144 16.02 6.03 -2.22
C ASP A 144 16.51 4.64 -1.85
N GLU A 145 17.78 4.38 -2.14
CA GLU A 145 18.39 3.07 -1.95
C GLU A 145 18.38 2.57 -0.49
N PRO A 146 18.62 3.39 0.54
CA PRO A 146 18.55 2.93 1.93
C PRO A 146 17.16 2.43 2.35
N THR A 147 16.08 3.03 1.83
CA THR A 147 14.71 2.62 2.14
C THR A 147 14.28 1.43 1.29
N CYS A 148 14.63 1.45 0.01
CA CYS A 148 14.09 0.53 -0.99
C CYS A 148 14.97 -0.68 -1.29
N GLY A 149 16.25 -0.61 -0.95
CA GLY A 149 17.27 -1.54 -1.40
C GLY A 149 17.67 -1.29 -2.86
N THR A 150 18.85 -1.78 -3.22
CA THR A 150 19.49 -1.58 -4.52
C THR A 150 18.58 -2.02 -5.67
N GLN A 151 17.93 -3.18 -5.54
CA GLN A 151 17.11 -3.72 -6.61
C GLN A 151 15.91 -2.82 -6.97
N ARG A 152 15.09 -2.44 -5.98
CA ARG A 152 13.91 -1.59 -6.21
C ARG A 152 14.32 -0.18 -6.63
N HIS A 153 15.41 0.35 -6.08
CA HIS A 153 15.98 1.63 -6.47
C HIS A 153 16.35 1.61 -7.97
N CYS A 154 17.14 0.65 -8.41
CA CYS A 154 17.55 0.55 -9.81
C CYS A 154 16.38 0.29 -10.78
N GLU A 155 15.42 -0.57 -10.41
CA GLU A 155 14.22 -0.81 -11.24
C GLU A 155 13.37 0.47 -11.45
N ALA A 156 13.48 1.46 -10.56
CA ALA A 156 12.78 2.74 -10.69
C ALA A 156 13.24 3.57 -11.89
N TYR A 157 14.47 3.41 -12.37
CA TYR A 157 14.96 4.15 -13.55
C TYR A 157 14.19 3.80 -14.82
N ASN A 158 13.67 2.58 -14.92
CA ASN A 158 12.84 2.18 -16.07
C ASN A 158 11.36 2.54 -15.87
N ARG A 159 10.82 2.36 -14.66
CA ARG A 159 9.36 2.48 -14.40
C ARG A 159 8.93 3.86 -13.94
N ALA A 160 9.84 4.63 -13.38
CA ALA A 160 9.55 5.80 -12.56
C ALA A 160 10.66 6.87 -12.60
N LYS A 161 11.33 7.05 -13.75
CA LYS A 161 12.51 7.94 -13.93
C LYS A 161 12.37 9.33 -13.30
N LYS A 162 11.17 9.93 -13.31
CA LYS A 162 10.88 11.24 -12.67
C LYS A 162 11.03 11.28 -11.13
N PHE A 163 11.12 10.12 -10.48
CA PHE A 163 11.29 9.96 -9.04
C PHE A 163 12.70 9.44 -8.68
N THR A 164 13.59 9.34 -9.67
CA THR A 164 15.01 9.02 -9.49
C THR A 164 15.83 10.30 -9.54
N ASP A 165 17.10 10.24 -9.15
CA ASP A 165 18.05 11.36 -9.23
C ASP A 165 18.59 11.62 -10.66
N GLY A 166 18.29 10.73 -11.61
CA GLY A 166 18.78 10.79 -12.99
C GLY A 166 20.25 10.41 -13.17
N LYS A 167 20.87 9.73 -12.20
CA LYS A 167 22.28 9.30 -12.21
C LYS A 167 22.58 8.19 -13.23
N TYR A 168 21.59 7.35 -13.52
CA TYR A 168 21.69 6.25 -14.49
C TYR A 168 20.64 6.42 -15.59
N GLU A 169 20.90 5.95 -16.80
CA GLU A 169 19.92 6.01 -17.89
C GLU A 169 18.79 5.01 -17.70
N ASN A 170 19.11 3.84 -17.14
CA ASN A 170 18.20 2.70 -16.96
C ASN A 170 18.60 1.81 -15.78
N SER A 171 17.80 0.77 -15.49
CA SER A 171 18.04 -0.14 -14.37
C SER A 171 19.28 -1.00 -14.52
N GLU A 172 19.66 -1.39 -15.75
CA GLU A 172 20.82 -2.25 -16.01
C GLU A 172 22.12 -1.51 -15.70
N GLU A 173 22.21 -0.25 -16.12
CA GLU A 173 23.35 0.62 -15.80
C GLU A 173 23.47 0.86 -14.30
N CYS A 174 22.35 1.11 -13.62
CA CYS A 174 22.31 1.24 -12.16
C CYS A 174 22.80 -0.04 -11.46
N LEU A 175 22.30 -1.21 -11.85
CA LEU A 175 22.71 -2.49 -11.25
C LEU A 175 24.17 -2.83 -11.55
N ALA A 176 24.68 -2.49 -12.73
CA ALA A 176 26.07 -2.72 -13.11
C ALA A 176 27.06 -1.86 -12.30
N ALA A 177 26.60 -0.75 -11.73
CA ALA A 177 27.39 0.08 -10.81
C ALA A 177 27.46 -0.48 -9.38
N HIS A 178 26.67 -1.50 -9.05
CA HIS A 178 26.59 -2.11 -7.72
C HIS A 178 27.26 -3.48 -7.67
N GLU A 179 27.67 -3.86 -6.47
CA GLU A 179 28.07 -5.23 -6.16
C GLU A 179 26.90 -6.17 -6.46
N PRO A 180 27.18 -7.38 -6.97
CA PRO A 180 26.13 -8.35 -7.22
C PRO A 180 25.39 -8.66 -5.91
N LYS A 181 24.07 -8.83 -6.01
CA LYS A 181 23.23 -9.25 -4.88
C LYS A 181 23.93 -10.40 -4.15
N PRO A 182 24.23 -10.26 -2.85
CA PRO A 182 24.83 -11.33 -2.09
C PRO A 182 23.88 -12.52 -2.22
N LEU A 183 24.40 -13.60 -2.80
CA LEU A 183 23.69 -14.87 -2.81
C LEU A 183 23.47 -15.20 -1.34
N SER A 184 22.25 -15.03 -0.85
CA SER A 184 21.86 -15.52 0.45
C SER A 184 22.35 -16.96 0.50
N SER A 185 23.17 -17.29 1.50
CA SER A 185 23.82 -18.60 1.65
C SER A 185 22.84 -19.77 1.77
N ASP A 186 21.55 -19.50 1.66
CA ASP A 186 20.48 -20.44 1.38
C ASP A 186 20.17 -20.45 -0.13
N LYS A 187 20.93 -21.23 -0.92
CA LYS A 187 20.50 -21.73 -2.23
C LYS A 187 21.25 -23.05 -2.56
N PRO A 188 20.71 -23.87 -3.48
CA PRO A 188 21.15 -23.76 -4.87
C PRO A 188 19.96 -23.48 -5.78
N ALA A 189 19.94 -22.36 -6.52
CA ALA A 189 20.44 -22.19 -7.89
C ALA A 189 19.60 -23.07 -8.84
N ASP A 190 18.74 -22.53 -9.70
CA ASP A 190 19.07 -21.69 -10.84
C ASP A 190 17.91 -20.76 -11.28
N ASP A 191 18.25 -19.62 -11.88
CA ASP A 191 17.36 -18.77 -12.65
C ASP A 191 17.73 -18.84 -14.14
N LYS A 192 16.74 -19.08 -15.00
CA LYS A 192 16.75 -18.70 -16.42
C LYS A 192 15.35 -18.19 -16.79
N PRO A 193 15.20 -17.10 -17.57
CA PRO A 193 13.91 -16.57 -17.94
C PRO A 193 13.31 -17.37 -19.11
N ALA A 194 12.08 -17.86 -18.95
CA ALA A 194 11.26 -18.35 -20.05
C ALA A 194 9.76 -18.10 -19.74
N ASP A 195 9.15 -17.32 -20.61
CA ASP A 195 7.71 -17.26 -20.83
C ASP A 195 7.12 -18.68 -20.95
N SER A 196 5.91 -18.87 -20.40
CA SER A 196 4.96 -19.93 -20.72
C SER A 196 5.53 -21.34 -21.00
N ALA A 197 5.70 -22.16 -19.95
CA ALA A 197 5.17 -23.54 -19.85
C ALA A 197 5.91 -24.36 -18.77
N ASN A 198 5.11 -24.92 -17.85
CA ASN A 198 5.29 -26.15 -17.05
C ASN A 198 6.53 -26.31 -16.13
N PRO A 199 6.36 -26.66 -14.83
CA PRO A 199 7.48 -26.88 -13.92
C PRO A 199 8.10 -28.28 -14.08
N ALA A 200 9.41 -28.35 -13.89
CA ALA A 200 10.17 -29.60 -13.86
C ALA A 200 10.28 -30.17 -12.43
N ALA A 201 9.86 -31.43 -12.31
CA ALA A 201 10.49 -32.51 -11.54
C ALA A 201 10.77 -32.32 -10.04
N GLY A 202 9.69 -32.21 -9.27
CA GLY A 202 9.61 -32.61 -7.88
C GLY A 202 8.16 -32.45 -7.46
N SER A 203 7.46 -33.55 -7.19
CA SER A 203 6.02 -33.64 -6.82
C SER A 203 4.95 -33.09 -7.79
N GLY A 204 5.26 -32.17 -8.71
CA GLY A 204 4.27 -31.51 -9.57
C GLY A 204 3.38 -30.51 -8.83
N LEU A 205 3.71 -30.23 -7.56
CA LEU A 205 3.05 -29.24 -6.71
C LEU A 205 3.76 -27.88 -6.84
N LEU A 206 3.00 -26.82 -6.66
CA LEU A 206 3.49 -25.45 -6.57
C LEU A 206 4.13 -25.23 -5.19
N PRO A 207 5.23 -24.47 -5.09
CA PRO A 207 5.90 -24.25 -3.81
C PRO A 207 5.01 -23.48 -2.83
N TRP A 208 5.03 -23.84 -1.54
CA TRP A 208 4.29 -23.11 -0.51
C TRP A 208 4.94 -21.74 -0.23
N VAL A 209 4.18 -20.67 -0.46
CA VAL A 209 4.64 -19.29 -0.22
C VAL A 209 4.12 -18.81 1.13
N GLN A 210 5.02 -18.50 2.05
CA GLN A 210 4.63 -17.87 3.32
C GLN A 210 4.13 -16.43 3.06
N PRO A 211 3.08 -15.97 3.77
CA PRO A 211 2.58 -14.63 3.60
C PRO A 211 3.70 -13.62 3.91
N PRO A 212 3.91 -12.60 3.06
CA PRO A 212 4.81 -11.52 3.40
C PRO A 212 4.30 -10.79 4.64
N ARG A 213 5.20 -10.10 5.35
CA ARG A 213 4.89 -9.35 6.59
C ARG A 213 3.74 -8.33 6.49
N PHE A 214 3.26 -8.01 5.29
CA PHE A 214 2.18 -7.05 5.03
C PHE A 214 0.97 -7.65 4.30
N SER A 215 0.78 -8.97 4.39
CA SER A 215 -0.34 -9.69 3.76
C SER A 215 -1.73 -9.25 4.25
N GLU A 216 -1.82 -8.47 5.32
CA GLU A 216 -3.05 -7.83 5.79
C GLU A 216 -3.72 -6.97 4.71
N THR A 217 -2.94 -6.34 3.83
CA THR A 217 -3.49 -5.46 2.78
C THR A 217 -3.99 -6.18 1.52
N CYS A 218 -3.87 -7.51 1.46
CA CYS A 218 -4.26 -8.29 0.28
C CYS A 218 -5.74 -8.24 -0.11
N GLU A 219 -6.61 -7.67 0.72
CA GLU A 219 -8.04 -7.57 0.46
C GLU A 219 -8.40 -6.50 -0.59
N ARG A 220 -7.47 -5.62 -0.97
CA ARG A 220 -7.73 -4.46 -1.85
C ARG A 220 -7.15 -4.54 -3.25
N SER A 221 -6.37 -5.58 -3.57
CA SER A 221 -5.67 -5.73 -4.85
C SER A 221 -5.83 -7.15 -5.41
N GLU A 222 -5.20 -7.42 -6.55
CA GLU A 222 -5.13 -8.78 -7.12
C GLU A 222 -4.50 -9.75 -6.10
N ILE A 223 -5.26 -10.78 -5.71
CA ILE A 223 -4.84 -11.79 -4.74
C ILE A 223 -4.03 -12.84 -5.50
N SER A 224 -2.76 -13.02 -5.12
CA SER A 224 -1.86 -14.03 -5.67
C SER A 224 -1.02 -14.67 -4.58
N ASP A 225 -0.52 -15.89 -4.82
CA ASP A 225 0.40 -16.59 -3.91
C ASP A 225 1.60 -15.72 -3.52
N ALA A 226 2.22 -15.06 -4.50
CA ALA A 226 3.41 -14.24 -4.29
C ALA A 226 3.16 -13.02 -3.39
N ASN A 227 1.98 -12.42 -3.47
CA ASN A 227 1.66 -11.20 -2.73
C ASN A 227 1.03 -11.48 -1.36
N CYS A 228 0.30 -12.58 -1.25
CA CYS A 228 -0.58 -12.83 -0.11
C CYS A 228 -0.19 -14.08 0.69
N GLY A 229 0.72 -14.90 0.17
CA GLY A 229 1.00 -16.24 0.67
C GLY A 229 -0.09 -17.24 0.25
N THR A 230 0.31 -18.51 0.22
CA THR A 230 -0.52 -19.60 -0.30
C THR A 230 -1.80 -19.81 0.50
N PHE A 231 -1.71 -19.73 1.82
CA PHE A 231 -2.90 -19.84 2.67
C PHE A 231 -3.95 -18.77 2.33
N LYS A 232 -3.55 -17.48 2.29
CA LYS A 232 -4.49 -16.38 2.07
C LYS A 232 -5.02 -16.38 0.64
N TYR A 233 -4.17 -16.66 -0.35
CA TYR A 233 -4.59 -16.80 -1.75
C TYR A 233 -5.60 -17.93 -1.95
N CYS A 234 -5.32 -19.15 -1.45
CA CYS A 234 -6.27 -20.26 -1.58
C CYS A 234 -7.57 -19.99 -0.80
N SER A 235 -7.50 -19.37 0.38
CA SER A 235 -8.70 -19.00 1.15
C SER A 235 -9.61 -18.00 0.42
N ALA A 236 -9.07 -17.16 -0.47
CA ALA A 236 -9.86 -16.22 -1.26
C ALA A 236 -10.79 -16.93 -2.26
N TYR A 237 -10.57 -18.19 -2.61
CA TYR A 237 -11.47 -18.94 -3.50
C TYR A 237 -12.84 -19.24 -2.88
N THR A 238 -12.97 -19.21 -1.55
CA THR A 238 -14.27 -19.36 -0.87
C THR A 238 -14.95 -18.01 -0.64
N GLN A 239 -14.19 -16.98 -0.22
CA GLN A 239 -14.77 -15.70 0.23
C GLN A 239 -14.77 -14.61 -0.86
N LEU A 240 -13.78 -14.61 -1.75
CA LEU A 240 -13.46 -13.50 -2.66
C LEU A 240 -13.17 -13.99 -4.08
N ARG A 241 -13.94 -14.98 -4.57
CA ARG A 241 -13.68 -15.65 -5.85
C ARG A 241 -13.58 -14.69 -7.05
N SER A 242 -14.24 -13.53 -7.00
CA SER A 242 -14.15 -12.48 -8.02
C SER A 242 -12.77 -11.80 -8.11
N LEU A 243 -11.98 -11.83 -7.05
CA LEU A 243 -10.63 -11.23 -6.95
C LEU A 243 -9.50 -12.24 -7.19
N THR A 244 -9.85 -13.51 -7.39
CA THR A 244 -8.90 -14.57 -7.73
C THR A 244 -8.74 -14.71 -9.24
N ASP A 245 -7.68 -15.37 -9.69
CA ASP A 245 -7.43 -15.72 -11.09
C ASP A 245 -8.27 -16.93 -11.59
N LYS A 246 -9.15 -17.48 -10.73
CA LYS A 246 -10.10 -18.56 -11.05
C LYS A 246 -9.49 -19.84 -11.61
N LYS A 247 -8.19 -20.08 -11.36
CA LYS A 247 -7.48 -21.30 -11.76
C LYS A 247 -8.02 -22.54 -11.05
N TYR A 248 -8.45 -22.39 -9.80
CA TYR A 248 -8.93 -23.49 -8.97
C TYR A 248 -10.45 -23.46 -8.80
N LYS A 249 -11.03 -24.63 -8.57
CA LYS A 249 -12.49 -24.76 -8.34
C LYS A 249 -12.89 -24.39 -6.92
N SER A 250 -11.99 -24.56 -5.96
CA SER A 250 -12.20 -24.31 -4.52
C SER A 250 -10.88 -24.03 -3.80
N ASN A 251 -10.97 -23.62 -2.53
CA ASN A 251 -9.80 -23.48 -1.64
C ASN A 251 -9.01 -24.79 -1.52
N ASN A 252 -9.68 -25.94 -1.32
CA ASN A 252 -9.00 -27.23 -1.20
C ASN A 252 -8.32 -27.68 -2.49
N ASP A 253 -8.90 -27.36 -3.65
CA ASP A 253 -8.29 -27.63 -4.96
C ASP A 253 -7.00 -26.81 -5.13
N CYS A 254 -7.01 -25.56 -4.69
CA CYS A 254 -5.82 -24.68 -4.65
C CYS A 254 -4.73 -25.22 -3.70
N LEU A 255 -5.09 -25.60 -2.46
CA LEU A 255 -4.13 -26.12 -1.48
C LEU A 255 -3.51 -27.46 -1.92
N ARG A 256 -4.28 -28.34 -2.57
CA ARG A 256 -3.77 -29.60 -3.13
C ARG A 256 -2.84 -29.42 -4.32
N ALA A 257 -2.90 -28.27 -4.98
CA ALA A 257 -1.96 -27.92 -6.03
C ALA A 257 -0.64 -27.38 -5.46
N HIS A 258 -0.53 -27.15 -4.16
CA HIS A 258 0.66 -26.65 -3.49
C HIS A 258 1.34 -27.70 -2.61
N GLU A 259 2.62 -27.48 -2.35
CA GLU A 259 3.39 -28.22 -1.35
C GLU A 259 2.79 -27.97 0.05
N PRO A 260 2.94 -28.90 1.00
CA PRO A 260 2.46 -28.72 2.37
C PRO A 260 3.12 -27.52 3.06
N ASP A 261 2.40 -26.89 3.99
CA ASP A 261 2.94 -25.80 4.81
C ASP A 261 4.17 -26.28 5.61
N PRO A 262 5.37 -25.69 5.37
CA PRO A 262 6.60 -26.10 6.03
C PRO A 262 6.61 -25.79 7.54
N SER A 263 5.72 -24.93 8.03
CA SER A 263 5.59 -24.64 9.46
C SER A 263 5.02 -25.80 10.26
N GLY A 264 4.49 -26.83 9.59
CA GLY A 264 3.83 -27.95 10.24
C GLY A 264 2.53 -27.54 10.93
N ALA A 265 2.05 -26.30 10.70
CA ALA A 265 0.66 -25.96 10.93
C ALA A 265 -0.14 -26.98 10.13
N ALA A 266 -0.80 -27.90 10.85
CA ALA A 266 -1.56 -28.93 10.21
C ALA A 266 -2.52 -28.23 9.24
N LEU A 267 -2.39 -28.56 7.94
CA LEU A 267 -3.50 -28.39 7.02
C LEU A 267 -4.75 -28.86 7.77
N PRO A 268 -5.90 -28.18 7.64
CA PRO A 268 -7.15 -28.75 8.13
C PRO A 268 -7.19 -30.19 7.62
N THR A 269 -6.96 -31.14 8.52
CA THR A 269 -6.76 -32.53 8.12
C THR A 269 -8.03 -32.92 7.41
N ASP A 270 -7.90 -33.70 6.33
CA ASP A 270 -9.00 -34.49 5.79
C ASP A 270 -9.59 -35.33 6.93
N GLU A 271 -10.51 -34.77 7.73
CA GLU A 271 -11.83 -35.33 7.65
C GLU A 271 -12.20 -35.19 6.18
N PRO A 272 -12.43 -36.30 5.46
CA PRO A 272 -12.89 -36.20 4.09
C PRO A 272 -14.02 -35.19 4.09
N ASP A 273 -14.02 -34.28 3.12
CA ASP A 273 -15.20 -33.48 2.76
C ASP A 273 -16.43 -34.27 3.20
N PRO A 274 -17.17 -33.85 4.26
CA PRO A 274 -18.40 -34.52 4.60
C PRO A 274 -19.29 -34.13 3.44
N LYS A 275 -19.26 -34.92 2.36
CA LYS A 275 -19.97 -34.74 1.08
C LYS A 275 -20.91 -33.55 1.16
N GLU A 276 -20.45 -32.32 0.91
CA GLU A 276 -21.31 -31.13 0.94
C GLU A 276 -22.52 -31.31 1.89
N PRO A 277 -22.33 -31.42 3.22
CA PRO A 277 -23.05 -32.37 4.09
C PRO A 277 -24.50 -32.51 3.67
N LYS A 278 -24.80 -33.49 2.79
CA LYS A 278 -26.03 -33.56 1.97
C LYS A 278 -27.14 -32.70 2.56
N LEU A 279 -27.19 -31.41 2.26
CA LEU A 279 -28.21 -30.47 2.75
C LEU A 279 -28.89 -30.92 4.09
N GLY A 280 -28.18 -31.22 5.20
CA GLY A 280 -28.80 -32.17 6.15
C GLY A 280 -28.32 -32.31 7.58
N GLU A 281 -27.02 -32.28 7.91
CA GLU A 281 -26.58 -32.58 9.29
C GLU A 281 -25.95 -31.37 9.97
N VAL A 282 -26.75 -30.32 10.07
CA VAL A 282 -26.59 -29.41 11.20
C VAL A 282 -27.14 -30.15 12.42
N GLU A 283 -26.46 -30.06 13.57
CA GLU A 283 -27.10 -30.41 14.85
C GLU A 283 -28.39 -29.60 14.96
N ARG A 284 -29.51 -30.23 14.60
CA ARG A 284 -30.84 -29.70 14.80
C ARG A 284 -31.25 -30.13 16.20
N GLY A 285 -31.77 -29.18 16.97
CA GLY A 285 -32.40 -29.48 18.23
C GLY A 285 -33.62 -30.40 18.03
N PRO A 286 -34.28 -30.80 19.13
CA PRO A 286 -35.49 -31.63 19.09
C PRO A 286 -36.59 -31.07 18.19
N SER A 287 -36.57 -29.75 17.94
CA SER A 287 -37.51 -29.00 17.13
C SER A 287 -37.24 -29.10 15.61
N GLY A 288 -36.13 -29.70 15.18
CA GLY A 288 -35.69 -29.68 13.78
C GLY A 288 -35.09 -28.34 13.32
N LEU A 289 -34.95 -27.38 14.25
CA LEU A 289 -34.32 -26.08 14.07
C LEU A 289 -32.90 -26.11 14.63
N ARG A 290 -32.04 -25.20 14.19
CA ARG A 290 -30.68 -25.06 14.71
C ARG A 290 -30.72 -24.47 16.14
N PRO A 291 -29.93 -24.96 17.11
CA PRO A 291 -29.88 -24.37 18.44
C PRO A 291 -29.49 -22.89 18.39
N PHE A 292 -30.16 -22.06 19.20
CA PHE A 292 -29.80 -20.66 19.35
C PHE A 292 -28.53 -20.53 20.22
N LYS A 293 -27.46 -20.02 19.62
CA LYS A 293 -26.18 -19.80 20.31
C LYS A 293 -26.16 -18.43 20.98
N PRO A 294 -25.88 -18.35 22.29
CA PRO A 294 -25.63 -17.07 22.95
C PRO A 294 -24.35 -16.44 22.38
N PRO A 295 -24.15 -15.13 22.59
CA PRO A 295 -22.92 -14.49 22.16
C PRO A 295 -21.67 -15.10 22.77
N GLY A 296 -20.63 -15.28 21.94
CA GLY A 296 -19.31 -15.70 22.42
C GLY A 296 -18.60 -14.60 23.20
N ALA A 297 -17.49 -14.97 23.87
CA ALA A 297 -16.67 -14.05 24.66
C ALA A 297 -16.10 -12.89 23.82
N LEU A 298 -15.99 -13.06 22.50
CA LEU A 298 -15.43 -12.09 21.56
C LEU A 298 -16.50 -11.41 20.67
N GLN A 299 -17.77 -11.37 21.11
CA GLN A 299 -18.86 -10.78 20.31
C GLN A 299 -18.55 -9.34 19.81
N GLN A 300 -17.76 -8.57 20.56
CA GLN A 300 -17.38 -7.21 20.17
C GLN A 300 -16.39 -7.17 19.00
N GLU A 301 -15.66 -8.26 18.75
CA GLU A 301 -14.58 -8.34 17.76
C GLU A 301 -14.96 -9.16 16.52
N CYS A 302 -16.25 -9.47 16.35
CA CYS A 302 -16.81 -10.18 15.18
C CYS A 302 -16.37 -9.60 13.82
N GLU A 303 -16.20 -8.29 13.75
CA GLU A 303 -15.79 -7.61 12.52
C GLU A 303 -14.32 -7.88 12.16
N GLN A 304 -13.49 -8.28 13.13
CA GLN A 304 -12.07 -8.54 12.96
C GLN A 304 -11.75 -10.02 12.75
N HIS A 305 -12.57 -10.92 13.29
CA HIS A 305 -12.28 -12.37 13.32
C HIS A 305 -13.11 -13.23 12.36
N GLY A 306 -13.96 -12.61 11.54
CA GLY A 306 -14.88 -13.30 10.65
C GLY A 306 -16.28 -13.41 11.26
N PHE A 307 -17.29 -13.27 10.41
CA PHE A 307 -18.69 -13.15 10.83
C PHE A 307 -19.35 -14.53 10.92
N ASP A 308 -18.91 -15.36 11.87
CA ASP A 308 -19.47 -16.69 12.10
C ASP A 308 -20.35 -16.76 13.35
N GLU A 309 -21.28 -17.71 13.35
CA GLU A 309 -22.28 -17.89 14.41
C GLU A 309 -21.66 -18.28 15.77
N THR A 310 -20.53 -18.97 15.77
CA THR A 310 -19.87 -19.43 17.00
C THR A 310 -19.18 -18.26 17.72
N THR A 311 -18.56 -17.37 16.95
CA THR A 311 -17.91 -16.17 17.47
C THR A 311 -18.94 -15.10 17.87
N CYS A 312 -19.96 -14.90 17.05
CA CYS A 312 -20.88 -13.77 17.17
C CYS A 312 -22.17 -14.05 17.93
N GLY A 313 -22.54 -15.33 18.09
CA GLY A 313 -23.87 -15.73 18.52
C GLY A 313 -24.92 -15.57 17.42
N THR A 314 -26.02 -16.31 17.53
CA THR A 314 -27.05 -16.41 16.48
C THR A 314 -27.69 -15.06 16.15
N GLU A 315 -27.99 -14.24 17.15
CA GLU A 315 -28.63 -12.93 16.93
C GLU A 315 -27.76 -11.99 16.10
N ARG A 316 -26.49 -11.82 16.49
CA ARG A 316 -25.58 -10.92 15.78
C ARG A 316 -25.26 -11.46 14.40
N TYR A 317 -25.00 -12.77 14.28
CA TYR A 317 -24.80 -13.43 13.00
C TYR A 317 -25.98 -13.23 12.04
N CYS A 318 -27.22 -13.49 12.48
CA CYS A 318 -28.40 -13.29 11.63
C CYS A 318 -28.62 -11.81 11.30
N SER A 319 -28.37 -10.88 12.22
CA SER A 319 -28.53 -9.43 11.97
C SER A 319 -27.64 -8.91 10.84
N ALA A 320 -26.51 -9.56 10.57
CA ALA A 320 -25.62 -9.18 9.48
C ALA A 320 -26.23 -9.43 8.10
N TYR A 321 -27.22 -10.31 7.97
CA TYR A 321 -27.92 -10.52 6.70
C TYR A 321 -28.79 -9.33 6.28
N THR A 322 -29.12 -8.42 7.22
CA THR A 322 -29.82 -7.17 6.90
C THR A 322 -28.84 -6.02 6.68
N ASN A 323 -27.83 -5.88 7.55
CA ASN A 323 -27.00 -4.66 7.59
C ASN A 323 -25.60 -4.82 6.99
N LEU A 324 -25.13 -6.06 6.82
CA LEU A 324 -23.73 -6.41 6.58
C LEU A 324 -23.60 -7.59 5.59
N GLN A 325 -24.47 -7.68 4.58
CA GLN A 325 -24.53 -8.83 3.65
C GLN A 325 -23.18 -9.22 3.02
N ARG A 326 -22.25 -8.27 2.85
CA ARG A 326 -20.91 -8.55 2.32
C ARG A 326 -20.02 -9.40 3.22
N PHE A 327 -20.40 -9.58 4.49
CA PHE A 327 -19.63 -10.32 5.50
C PHE A 327 -20.29 -11.65 5.88
N THR A 328 -21.48 -11.95 5.35
CA THR A 328 -22.16 -13.22 5.64
C THR A 328 -21.76 -14.29 4.62
N ASP A 329 -22.02 -15.55 4.96
CA ASP A 329 -21.77 -16.70 4.11
C ASP A 329 -22.87 -16.94 3.06
N GLY A 330 -23.82 -16.01 2.91
CA GLY A 330 -24.83 -16.02 1.85
C GLY A 330 -25.86 -17.14 1.93
N ARG A 331 -25.98 -17.85 3.06
CA ARG A 331 -26.94 -18.95 3.25
C ARG A 331 -28.39 -18.49 3.31
N TYR A 332 -28.61 -17.31 3.90
CA TYR A 332 -29.94 -16.73 4.08
C TYR A 332 -30.08 -15.47 3.23
N LYS A 333 -31.30 -15.11 2.85
CA LYS A 333 -31.58 -13.88 2.10
C LYS A 333 -31.85 -12.71 3.04
N SER A 334 -32.24 -12.98 4.28
CA SER A 334 -32.50 -11.95 5.30
C SER A 334 -32.25 -12.46 6.71
N ASN A 335 -32.21 -11.52 7.67
CA ASN A 335 -32.14 -11.82 9.10
C ASN A 335 -33.33 -12.69 9.56
N GLU A 336 -34.53 -12.42 9.06
CA GLU A 336 -35.74 -13.16 9.42
C GLU A 336 -35.69 -14.62 8.96
N GLU A 337 -35.18 -14.86 7.74
CA GLU A 337 -34.98 -16.22 7.22
C GLU A 337 -33.93 -16.97 8.05
N CYS A 338 -32.85 -16.28 8.44
CA CYS A 338 -31.81 -16.84 9.32
C CYS A 338 -32.39 -17.20 10.69
N LEU A 339 -33.10 -16.28 11.35
CA LEU A 339 -33.68 -16.52 12.68
C LEU A 339 -34.77 -17.59 12.66
N ALA A 340 -35.54 -17.72 11.57
CA ALA A 340 -36.57 -18.75 11.42
C ALA A 340 -35.98 -20.18 11.33
N ASP A 341 -34.71 -20.31 10.95
CA ASP A 341 -33.99 -21.59 10.92
C ASP A 341 -33.39 -21.97 12.28
N HIS A 342 -33.53 -21.11 13.30
CA HIS A 342 -33.02 -21.34 14.65
C HIS A 342 -34.15 -21.47 15.68
N GLU A 343 -33.87 -22.19 16.77
CA GLU A 343 -34.75 -22.25 17.93
C GLU A 343 -34.94 -20.83 18.53
N PRO A 344 -36.08 -20.55 19.19
CA PRO A 344 -36.32 -19.26 19.81
C PRO A 344 -35.23 -18.91 20.83
N ASN A 345 -34.86 -17.63 20.90
CA ASN A 345 -33.91 -17.15 21.89
C ASN A 345 -34.42 -17.49 23.32
N PRO A 346 -33.73 -18.35 24.08
CA PRO A 346 -34.19 -18.79 25.40
C PRO A 346 -34.25 -17.63 26.41
N GLN A 347 -33.54 -16.52 26.17
CA GLN A 347 -33.55 -15.34 27.02
C GLN A 347 -34.68 -14.35 26.71
N ALA A 348 -35.37 -14.48 25.57
CA ALA A 348 -36.43 -13.55 25.16
C ALA A 348 -37.80 -13.85 25.82
N SER A 349 -37.88 -14.88 26.66
CA SER A 349 -39.13 -15.36 27.26
C SER A 349 -39.33 -14.95 28.73
N ASN A 350 -38.45 -14.09 29.28
CA ASN A 350 -38.53 -13.60 30.66
C ASN A 350 -38.97 -12.14 30.76
#